data_AF-A0A7C0Z628-F1
#
_entry.id   AF-A0A7C0Z628-F1
#
_cell.length_a   1.000
_cell.length_b   1.000
_cell.length_c   1.000
_cell.angle_alpha   90.00
_cell.angle_beta   90.00
_cell.angle_gamma   90.00
#
_symmetry.space_group_name_H-M   'P 1'
#
loop_
_entity.id
_entity.type
_entity.pdbx_description
1 polymer ?
#
loop_
_entity_poly.entity_id
_entity_poly.type
_entity_poly.pdbx_seq_one_letter_code
_entity_poly.pdbx_strand_id
1 'polypeptide(L)'
;MAKVFRPSTRESSILSKIESSKEYHRRKALGAIRDCAEPLANAVAMKLVENDLVETTDKNQLQEQILTSLETLSIADDFDIDYLSAPFRQVVPQPHVVSLYLTAFVIEKLIHHKAVVDIYGSDEEIYACINRQVTKYIP
;
A
#
# COMPACT_ATOMS: atom_id res chain seq x y z
N MET A 1 7.49 -34.55 16.08
CA MET A 1 7.36 -33.79 17.35
C MET A 1 7.63 -32.33 17.05
N ALA A 2 6.61 -31.48 17.07
CA ALA A 2 6.81 -30.03 17.01
C ALA A 2 7.56 -29.59 18.28
N LYS A 3 8.68 -28.88 18.14
CA LYS A 3 9.37 -28.26 19.27
C LYS A 3 8.40 -27.26 19.91
N VAL A 4 7.89 -27.59 21.08
CA VAL A 4 7.04 -26.69 21.87
C VAL A 4 7.92 -25.55 22.35
N PHE A 5 7.92 -24.44 21.60
CA PHE A 5 8.54 -23.19 22.00
C PHE A 5 7.80 -22.70 23.25
N ARG A 6 8.47 -22.72 24.41
CA ARG A 6 7.99 -22.07 25.63
C ARG A 6 8.70 -20.72 25.72
N PRO A 7 8.15 -19.63 25.18
CA PRO A 7 8.77 -18.32 25.32
C PRO A 7 8.87 -18.00 26.81
N SER A 8 10.04 -17.54 27.25
CA SER A 8 10.20 -16.97 28.59
C SER A 8 9.25 -15.78 28.76
N THR A 9 8.82 -15.47 29.99
CA THR A 9 7.90 -14.35 30.28
C THR A 9 8.36 -13.01 29.69
N ARG A 10 9.68 -12.84 29.52
CA ARG A 10 10.27 -11.66 28.89
C ARG A 10 10.09 -11.67 27.37
N GLU A 11 10.31 -12.80 26.70
CA GLU A 11 10.12 -12.96 25.25
C GLU A 11 8.66 -12.77 24.85
N SER A 12 7.71 -13.34 25.61
CA SER A 12 6.28 -13.16 25.34
C SER A 12 5.84 -11.69 25.52
N SER A 13 6.39 -10.98 26.50
CA SER A 13 6.11 -9.56 26.69
C SER A 13 6.67 -8.68 25.57
N ILE A 14 7.82 -9.04 25.00
CA ILE A 14 8.44 -8.33 23.88
C ILE A 14 7.65 -8.59 22.60
N LEU A 15 7.29 -9.85 22.33
CA LEU A 15 6.47 -10.24 21.18
C LEU A 15 5.11 -9.51 21.19
N SER A 16 4.41 -9.52 22.32
CA SER A 16 3.14 -8.83 22.48
C SER A 16 3.26 -7.32 22.23
N LYS A 17 4.33 -6.68 22.72
CA LYS A 17 4.59 -5.25 22.43
C LYS A 17 4.83 -5.00 20.95
N ILE A 18 5.62 -5.84 20.28
CA ILE A 18 5.90 -5.69 18.85
C ILE A 18 4.61 -5.84 18.03
N GLU A 19 3.79 -6.85 18.30
CA GLU A 19 2.50 -7.05 17.62
C GLU A 19 1.55 -5.87 17.86
N SER A 20 1.41 -5.42 19.11
CA SER A 20 0.58 -4.27 19.44
C SER A 20 1.04 -2.98 18.74
N SER A 21 2.37 -2.81 18.58
CA SER A 21 2.94 -1.65 17.90
C SER A 21 2.65 -1.70 16.41
N LYS A 22 2.85 -2.86 15.76
CA LYS A 22 2.57 -3.04 14.33
C LYS A 22 1.10 -2.76 14.01
N GLU A 23 0.20 -3.32 14.81
CA GLU A 23 -1.23 -3.10 14.68
C GLU A 23 -1.61 -1.63 14.89
N TYR A 24 -0.99 -0.98 15.89
CA TYR A 24 -1.17 0.45 16.12
C TYR A 24 -0.69 1.30 14.92
N HIS A 25 0.48 1.00 14.36
CA HIS A 25 0.99 1.69 13.16
C HIS A 25 0.06 1.49 11.96
N ARG A 26 -0.45 0.27 11.76
CA ARG A 26 -1.42 -0.02 10.69
C ARG A 26 -2.68 0.83 10.82
N ARG A 27 -3.33 0.83 11.99
CA ARG A 27 -4.55 1.63 12.20
C ARG A 27 -4.30 3.12 12.09
N LYS A 28 -3.16 3.60 12.60
CA LYS A 28 -2.76 5.00 12.48
C LYS A 28 -2.56 5.39 11.02
N ALA A 29 -1.91 4.53 10.23
CA ALA A 29 -1.70 4.75 8.82
C ALA A 29 -3.03 4.83 8.06
N LEU A 30 -3.93 3.86 8.28
CA LEU A 30 -5.26 3.84 7.65
C LEU A 30 -6.11 5.06 8.03
N GLY A 31 -6.08 5.46 9.30
CA GLY A 31 -6.79 6.66 9.77
C GLY A 31 -6.27 7.95 9.15
N ALA A 32 -4.96 8.05 8.88
CA ALA A 32 -4.35 9.24 8.30
C ALA A 32 -4.64 9.42 6.80
N ILE A 33 -5.08 8.37 6.09
CA ILE A 33 -5.35 8.44 4.64
C ILE A 33 -6.41 9.49 4.35
N ARG A 34 -7.49 9.55 5.15
CA ARG A 34 -8.61 10.45 4.91
C ARG A 34 -8.19 11.93 4.88
N ASP A 35 -7.18 12.30 5.66
CA ASP A 35 -6.70 13.68 5.75
C ASP A 35 -5.76 14.05 4.60
N CYS A 36 -5.17 13.07 3.92
CA CYS A 36 -4.15 13.27 2.90
C CYS A 36 -4.43 12.58 1.56
N ALA A 37 -5.65 12.06 1.34
CA ALA A 37 -6.00 11.26 0.15
C ALA A 37 -5.78 12.03 -1.16
N GLU A 38 -6.29 13.26 -1.27
CA GLU A 38 -6.10 14.12 -2.45
C GLU A 38 -4.63 14.44 -2.76
N PRO A 39 -3.83 15.01 -1.83
CA PRO A 39 -2.43 15.32 -2.12
C PRO A 39 -1.59 14.06 -2.35
N LEU A 40 -1.91 12.94 -1.67
CA LEU A 40 -1.25 11.66 -1.88
C LEU A 40 -1.56 11.10 -3.27
N ALA A 41 -2.83 11.12 -3.70
CA ALA A 41 -3.24 10.64 -5.03
C ALA A 41 -2.52 11.40 -6.15
N ASN A 42 -2.48 12.73 -6.05
CA ASN A 42 -1.75 13.56 -7.01
C ASN A 42 -0.24 13.27 -7.02
N ALA A 43 0.38 13.17 -5.83
CA ALA A 43 1.80 12.88 -5.72
C ALA A 43 2.17 11.50 -6.29
N VAL A 44 1.34 10.48 -6.04
CA VAL A 44 1.53 9.13 -6.58
C VAL A 44 1.31 9.12 -8.10
N ALA A 45 0.21 9.68 -8.60
CA ALA A 45 -0.07 9.76 -10.04
C ALA A 45 1.06 10.45 -10.80
N MET A 46 1.52 11.60 -10.31
CA MET A 46 2.64 12.35 -10.90
C MET A 46 3.92 11.53 -10.92
N LYS A 47 4.24 10.80 -9.85
CA LYS A 47 5.47 10.02 -9.75
C LYS A 47 5.44 8.72 -10.52
N LEU A 48 4.28 8.10 -10.70
CA LEU A 48 4.13 6.93 -11.56
C LEU A 48 4.39 7.29 -13.03
N VAL A 49 3.88 8.44 -13.49
CA VAL A 49 4.10 8.93 -14.85
C VAL A 49 5.54 9.45 -15.03
N GLU A 50 6.09 10.19 -14.07
CA GLU A 50 7.47 10.74 -14.18
C GLU A 50 8.57 9.68 -14.23
N ASN A 51 8.35 8.50 -13.65
CA ASN A 51 9.32 7.40 -13.68
C ASN A 51 9.02 6.41 -14.81
N ASP A 52 8.15 6.76 -15.76
CA ASP A 52 7.72 5.92 -16.88
C ASP A 52 7.19 4.53 -16.44
N LEU A 53 6.62 4.44 -15.24
CA LEU A 53 6.04 3.20 -14.69
C LEU A 53 4.60 3.00 -15.16
N VAL A 54 3.89 4.09 -15.47
CA VAL A 54 2.51 4.03 -15.97
C VAL A 54 2.40 4.96 -17.18
N GLU A 55 2.05 4.38 -18.32
CA GLU A 55 1.74 5.14 -19.52
C GLU A 55 0.23 5.35 -19.57
N THR A 56 -0.18 6.62 -19.60
CA THR A 56 -1.60 7.01 -19.57
C THR A 56 -1.90 8.05 -20.63
N THR A 57 -3.11 7.98 -21.19
CA THR A 57 -3.65 9.00 -22.09
C THR A 57 -4.16 10.23 -21.34
N ASP A 58 -4.56 10.08 -20.07
CA ASP A 58 -5.13 11.16 -19.26
C ASP A 58 -4.69 11.06 -17.80
N LYS A 59 -3.79 11.97 -17.39
CA LYS A 59 -3.28 12.06 -16.03
C LYS A 59 -4.39 12.36 -15.00
N ASN A 60 -5.41 13.12 -15.37
CA ASN A 60 -6.46 13.50 -14.43
C ASN A 60 -7.31 12.28 -14.07
N GLN A 61 -7.62 11.44 -15.07
CA GLN A 61 -8.31 10.17 -14.83
C GLN A 61 -7.47 9.23 -13.97
N LEU A 62 -6.16 9.13 -14.21
CA LEU A 62 -5.25 8.35 -13.36
C LEU A 62 -5.31 8.81 -11.89
N GLN A 63 -5.24 10.13 -11.67
CA GLN A 63 -5.33 10.69 -10.31
C GLN A 63 -6.67 10.39 -9.66
N GLU A 64 -7.79 10.53 -10.37
CA GLU A 64 -9.13 10.24 -9.88
C GLU A 64 -9.31 8.76 -9.50
N GLN A 65 -8.75 7.84 -10.30
CA GLN A 65 -8.75 6.40 -9.97
C GLN A 65 -7.97 6.11 -8.69
N ILE A 66 -6.79 6.72 -8.53
CA ILE A 66 -5.99 6.55 -7.31
C ILE A 66 -6.72 7.15 -6.10
N LEU A 67 -7.33 8.32 -6.25
CA LEU A 67 -8.14 8.93 -5.18
C LEU A 67 -9.30 8.03 -4.77
N THR A 68 -10.07 7.52 -5.73
CA THR A 68 -11.18 6.59 -5.48
C THR A 68 -10.69 5.33 -4.77
N SER A 69 -9.50 4.82 -5.13
CA SER A 69 -8.90 3.65 -4.46
C SER A 69 -8.53 3.94 -3.01
N LEU A 70 -8.05 5.15 -2.69
CA LEU A 70 -7.70 5.60 -1.34
C LEU A 70 -8.95 5.83 -0.48
N GLU A 71 -10.01 6.38 -1.07
CA GLU A 71 -11.30 6.53 -0.39
C GLU A 71 -11.92 5.16 -0.08
N THR A 72 -11.85 4.23 -1.03
CA THR A 72 -12.28 2.84 -0.81
C THR A 72 -11.47 2.19 0.30
N LEU A 73 -10.14 2.38 0.30
CA LEU A 73 -9.25 1.88 1.35
C LEU A 73 -9.59 2.45 2.75
N SER A 74 -10.08 3.68 2.83
CA SER A 74 -10.47 4.30 4.11
C SER A 74 -11.71 3.66 4.74
N ILE A 75 -12.52 2.93 3.95
CA ILE A 75 -13.77 2.31 4.40
C ILE A 75 -13.65 0.77 4.38
N ALA A 76 -12.66 0.23 3.68
CA ALA A 76 -12.43 -1.21 3.55
C ALA A 76 -12.10 -1.88 4.89
N ASP A 77 -12.59 -3.11 5.04
CA ASP A 77 -12.26 -3.95 6.17
C ASP A 77 -10.83 -4.49 6.07
N ASP A 78 -10.20 -4.77 7.21
CA ASP A 78 -8.83 -5.31 7.25
C ASP A 78 -8.68 -6.60 6.43
N PHE A 79 -9.73 -7.43 6.39
CA PHE A 79 -9.74 -8.65 5.59
C PHE A 79 -9.64 -8.37 4.10
N ASP A 80 -10.39 -7.39 3.58
CA ASP A 80 -10.37 -7.05 2.15
C ASP A 80 -9.01 -6.47 1.75
N ILE A 81 -8.43 -5.63 2.62
CA ILE A 81 -7.09 -5.07 2.43
C ILE A 81 -6.05 -6.19 2.37
N ASP A 82 -6.11 -7.15 3.30
CA ASP A 82 -5.18 -8.26 3.35
C ASP A 82 -5.39 -9.26 2.20
N TYR A 83 -6.63 -9.44 1.75
CA TYR A 83 -6.97 -10.28 0.59
C TYR A 83 -6.41 -9.70 -0.70
N LEU A 84 -6.64 -8.41 -0.95
CA LEU A 84 -6.14 -7.72 -2.16
C LEU A 84 -4.62 -7.59 -2.17
N SER A 85 -4.01 -7.35 -1.00
CA SER A 85 -2.55 -7.27 -0.89
C SER A 85 -1.85 -8.62 -0.79
N ALA A 86 -2.61 -9.72 -0.68
CA ALA A 86 -2.07 -11.07 -0.48
C ALA A 86 -1.01 -11.49 -1.51
N PRO A 87 -1.18 -11.22 -2.83
CA PRO A 87 -0.21 -11.62 -3.87
C PRO A 87 1.13 -10.88 -3.73
N PHE A 88 1.11 -9.64 -3.24
CA PHE A 88 2.27 -8.75 -3.21
C PHE A 88 3.04 -8.77 -1.89
N ARG A 89 2.62 -9.56 -0.89
CA ARG A 89 3.25 -9.61 0.44
C ARG A 89 4.74 -9.92 0.45
N GLN A 90 5.27 -10.52 -0.61
CA GLN A 90 6.68 -10.89 -0.73
C GLN A 90 7.55 -9.85 -1.45
N VAL A 91 6.96 -8.77 -1.96
CA VAL A 91 7.67 -7.70 -2.69
C VAL A 91 8.74 -7.04 -1.81
N VAL A 92 8.45 -6.86 -0.50
CA VAL A 92 9.43 -6.37 0.48
C VAL A 92 9.26 -7.06 1.84
N PRO A 93 10.32 -7.18 2.66
CA PRO A 93 10.25 -7.89 3.94
C PRO A 93 9.40 -7.21 5.02
N GLN A 94 9.20 -5.89 4.95
CA GLN A 94 8.34 -5.12 5.85
C GLN A 94 7.54 -4.08 5.05
N PRO A 95 6.45 -4.50 4.39
CA PRO A 95 5.67 -3.59 3.57
C PRO A 95 4.81 -2.65 4.42
N HIS A 96 4.69 -1.40 3.96
CA HIS A 96 3.69 -0.47 4.47
C HIS A 96 2.32 -0.86 3.87
N VAL A 97 1.29 -1.02 4.72
CA VAL A 97 -0.03 -1.54 4.32
C VAL A 97 -0.64 -0.74 3.17
N VAL A 98 -0.60 0.59 3.25
CA VAL A 98 -1.17 1.48 2.22
C VAL A 98 -0.40 1.37 0.90
N SER A 99 0.92 1.27 0.96
CA SER A 99 1.76 1.18 -0.23
C SER A 99 1.57 -0.16 -0.93
N LEU A 100 1.43 -1.23 -0.14
CA LEU A 100 1.18 -2.57 -0.65
C LEU A 100 -0.20 -2.67 -1.32
N TYR A 101 -1.23 -2.10 -0.68
CA TYR A 101 -2.57 -2.03 -1.25
C TYR A 101 -2.59 -1.23 -2.56
N LEU A 102 -1.95 -0.05 -2.59
CA LEU A 102 -1.88 0.76 -3.81
C LEU A 102 -1.11 0.04 -4.93
N THR A 103 -0.04 -0.68 -4.60
CA THR A 103 0.71 -1.49 -5.58
C THR A 103 -0.20 -2.56 -6.19
N ALA A 104 -0.97 -3.27 -5.36
CA ALA A 104 -1.95 -4.23 -5.82
C ALA A 104 -3.02 -3.59 -6.71
N PHE A 105 -3.52 -2.40 -6.33
CA PHE A 105 -4.49 -1.66 -7.14
C PHE A 105 -3.93 -1.26 -8.51
N VAL A 106 -2.68 -0.76 -8.56
CA VAL A 106 -2.03 -0.40 -9.82
C VAL A 106 -1.91 -1.61 -10.73
N ILE A 107 -1.41 -2.73 -10.21
CA ILE A 107 -1.13 -3.91 -11.04
C ILE A 107 -2.41 -4.64 -11.45
N GLU A 108 -3.38 -4.81 -10.56
CA GLU A 108 -4.57 -5.63 -10.83
C GLU A 108 -5.77 -4.85 -11.38
N LYS A 109 -5.96 -3.59 -10.96
CA LYS A 109 -7.17 -2.82 -11.32
C LYS A 109 -6.88 -1.76 -12.36
N LEU A 110 -5.78 -1.04 -12.19
CA LEU A 110 -5.46 0.11 -13.04
C LEU A 110 -5.11 -0.35 -14.47
N ILE A 111 -4.49 -1.52 -14.63
CA ILE A 111 -4.18 -2.11 -15.95
C ILE A 111 -5.42 -2.31 -16.84
N HIS A 112 -6.60 -2.47 -16.24
CA HIS A 112 -7.85 -2.66 -16.98
C HIS A 112 -8.59 -1.35 -17.29
N HIS A 113 -8.07 -0.21 -16.83
CA HIS A 113 -8.73 1.08 -17.02
C HIS A 113 -8.45 1.64 -18.41
N LYS A 114 -9.49 2.15 -19.09
CA LYS A 114 -9.41 2.69 -20.47
C LYS A 114 -8.38 3.81 -20.68
N ALA A 115 -8.05 4.54 -19.62
CA ALA A 115 -7.10 5.66 -19.68
C ALA A 115 -5.63 5.20 -19.58
N VAL A 116 -5.40 3.94 -19.21
CA VAL A 116 -4.08 3.36 -19.03
C VAL A 116 -3.74 2.62 -20.31
N VAL A 117 -2.60 2.98 -20.89
CA VAL A 117 -2.08 2.36 -22.11
C VAL A 117 -1.32 1.10 -21.72
N ASP A 118 -0.37 1.24 -20.81
CA ASP A 118 0.42 0.13 -20.29
C ASP A 118 1.02 0.46 -18.91
N ILE A 119 1.46 -0.59 -18.19
CA ILE A 119 2.17 -0.48 -16.91
C ILE A 119 3.51 -1.17 -17.05
N TYR A 120 4.59 -0.45 -16.72
CA TYR A 120 5.96 -0.89 -16.85
C TYR A 120 6.66 -1.00 -15.50
N GLY A 121 7.77 -1.74 -15.50
CA GLY A 121 8.60 -1.96 -14.32
C GLY A 121 8.26 -3.23 -13.54
N SER A 122 9.06 -3.50 -12.53
CA SER A 122 8.85 -4.61 -11.59
C SER A 122 7.92 -4.22 -10.43
N ASP A 123 7.29 -5.20 -9.79
CA ASP A 123 6.45 -4.99 -8.61
C ASP A 123 7.21 -4.24 -7.50
N GLU A 124 8.50 -4.52 -7.33
CA GLU A 124 9.39 -3.84 -6.39
C GLU A 124 9.61 -2.37 -6.74
N GLU A 125 9.75 -2.03 -8.03
CA GLU A 125 9.94 -0.65 -8.49
C GLU A 125 8.68 0.18 -8.32
N ILE A 126 7.52 -0.38 -8.69
CA ILE A 126 6.21 0.23 -8.49
C ILE A 126 5.97 0.47 -6.99
N TYR A 127 6.22 -0.55 -6.16
CA TYR A 127 6.11 -0.43 -4.71
C TYR A 127 7.04 0.65 -4.16
N ALA A 128 8.32 0.67 -4.56
CA ALA A 128 9.29 1.63 -4.07
C ALA A 128 8.91 3.08 -4.46
N CYS A 129 8.37 3.28 -5.66
CA CYS A 129 7.89 4.57 -6.12
C CYS A 129 6.72 5.09 -5.25
N ILE A 130 5.72 4.23 -5.02
CA ILE A 130 4.55 4.54 -4.21
C ILE A 130 4.95 4.78 -2.75
N ASN A 131 5.75 3.88 -2.17
CA ASN A 131 6.18 3.96 -0.78
C ASN A 131 6.92 5.27 -0.49
N ARG A 132 7.79 5.73 -1.39
CA ARG A 132 8.46 7.05 -1.26
C ARG A 132 7.49 8.23 -1.16
N GLN A 133 6.31 8.15 -1.75
CA GLN A 133 5.28 9.19 -1.58
C GLN A 133 4.49 8.97 -0.30
N VAL A 134 4.05 7.75 -0.03
CA VAL A 134 3.27 7.42 1.17
C VAL A 134 4.02 7.80 2.45
N THR A 135 5.31 7.48 2.58
CA THR A 135 6.11 7.81 3.78
C THR A 135 6.25 9.32 4.04
N LYS A 136 6.00 10.18 3.04
CA LYS A 136 6.02 11.65 3.24
C LYS A 136 4.77 12.17 3.94
N TYR A 137 3.64 11.50 3.73
CA TYR A 137 2.35 11.91 4.28
C TYR A 137 1.95 11.07 5.50
N ILE A 138 2.34 9.80 5.51
CA ILE A 138 1.96 8.80 6.51
C ILE A 138 3.24 8.14 7.06
N PRO A 139 3.60 8.38 8.32
CA PRO A 139 4.79 7.81 8.96
C PRO A 139 4.58 6.41 9.52
#